data_AF-A0A521SM37-F1
#
_entry.id   AF-A0A521SM37-F1
#
_cell.length_a   1.000
_cell.length_b   1.000
_cell.length_c   1.000
_cell.angle_alpha   90.00
_cell.angle_beta   90.00
_cell.angle_gamma   90.00
#
_symmetry.space_group_name_H-M   'P 1'
#
loop_
_entity.id
_entity.type
_entity.pdbx_description
1 polymer ?
#
loop_
_entity_poly.entity_id
_entity_poly.type
_entity_poly.pdbx_seq_one_letter_code
_entity_poly.pdbx_strand_id
1 'polypeptide(L)'
;MAKRPVTIKEPIIWGCRYWPYTERYMEGASSHPCGGLFVYHVELALTENPMPKTNYSKAIESIIKFKRTLDKIDPKIPRKLVGDIGELYALQELEKMDLQPEPKGGQGGYDIHLRKNGKRIEVRTSLLKNEGVYSDKTIRFWGWRVEGRNQKRSEKFDYLVAVGLNGDFSKPKFYVFSYKEAFSVGDVAMGRFTNVKKKIHLFENAAAYKKALKLNPNLITPFERKINQDPPRFADKWSKIK
;
A
#
# COMPACT_ATOMS: atom_id res chain seq x y z
N MET A 1 61.04 30.32 17.10
CA MET A 1 60.56 28.98 16.69
C MET A 1 59.14 28.78 17.20
N ALA A 2 58.14 28.84 16.32
CA ALA A 2 56.73 28.79 16.68
C ALA A 2 56.27 27.33 16.87
N LYS A 3 55.61 27.05 18.01
CA LYS A 3 54.95 25.77 18.28
C LYS A 3 53.60 25.74 17.53
N ARG A 4 53.41 24.74 16.66
CA ARG A 4 52.15 24.49 15.96
C ARG A 4 51.13 23.86 16.91
N PRO A 5 49.85 24.25 16.88
CA PRO A 5 48.79 23.50 17.56
C PRO A 5 48.44 22.23 16.78
N VAL A 6 48.18 21.16 17.53
CA VAL A 6 47.73 19.85 17.04
C VAL A 6 46.20 19.89 16.90
N THR A 7 45.71 19.71 15.68
CA THR A 7 44.27 19.53 15.41
C THR A 7 43.92 18.05 15.58
N ILE A 8 43.16 17.71 16.62
CA ILE A 8 42.55 16.38 16.77
C ILE A 8 41.19 16.42 16.08
N LYS A 9 40.98 15.46 15.18
CA LYS A 9 39.77 15.25 14.37
C LYS A 9 38.62 14.77 15.26
N GLU A 10 37.44 15.37 15.08
CA GLU A 10 36.18 14.87 15.66
C GLU A 10 35.85 13.46 15.13
N PRO A 11 35.32 12.55 15.97
CA PRO A 11 34.73 11.31 15.50
C PRO A 11 33.31 11.54 14.94
N ILE A 12 33.05 10.92 13.80
CA ILE A 12 31.73 10.79 13.18
C ILE A 12 30.86 9.89 14.08
N ILE A 13 29.89 10.48 14.79
CA ILE A 13 28.90 9.73 15.57
C ILE A 13 27.69 9.43 14.70
N TRP A 14 27.47 8.14 14.44
CA TRP A 14 26.24 7.61 13.87
C TRP A 14 25.06 7.84 14.82
N GLY A 15 24.04 8.54 14.34
CA GLY A 15 22.83 8.84 15.11
C GLY A 15 22.01 7.59 15.41
N CYS A 16 22.04 7.14 16.67
CA CYS A 16 20.97 6.33 17.26
C CYS A 16 19.82 7.27 17.62
N ARG A 17 18.63 7.01 17.05
CA ARG A 17 17.40 7.71 17.40
C ARG A 17 16.95 7.29 18.79
N TYR A 18 17.02 8.25 19.71
CA TYR A 18 16.35 8.24 20.99
C TYR A 18 14.83 8.06 20.82
N TRP A 19 14.27 7.10 21.55
CA TRP A 19 12.84 6.95 21.78
C TRP A 19 12.52 7.52 23.17
N PRO A 20 11.41 8.24 23.38
CA PRO A 20 11.19 8.96 24.63
C PRO A 20 10.81 8.03 25.79
N TYR A 21 11.54 8.23 26.89
CA TYR A 21 11.15 8.21 28.29
C TYR A 21 9.81 7.55 28.65
N THR A 22 9.89 6.40 29.32
CA THR A 22 8.89 5.94 30.29
C THR A 22 9.46 6.12 31.69
N GLU A 23 9.05 7.16 32.41
CA GLU A 23 9.31 7.30 33.84
C GLU A 23 8.42 6.33 34.61
N ARG A 24 9.03 5.31 35.21
CA ARG A 24 8.51 4.63 36.40
C ARG A 24 9.45 4.95 37.55
N TYR A 25 9.04 5.88 38.40
CA TYR A 25 9.61 6.06 39.74
C TYR A 25 8.58 5.57 40.76
N MET A 26 8.95 4.54 41.52
CA MET A 26 8.55 4.15 42.88
C MET A 26 9.47 2.93 43.17
N GLU A 27 10.23 2.83 44.26
CA GLU A 27 9.89 3.01 45.67
C GLU A 27 11.16 3.42 46.46
N GLY A 28 11.00 4.21 47.53
CA GLY A 28 12.13 4.52 48.41
C GLY A 28 11.86 5.56 49.50
N ALA A 29 11.23 5.09 50.59
CA ALA A 29 11.41 5.53 51.97
C ALA A 29 10.90 6.90 52.49
N SER A 30 10.17 6.75 53.61
CA SER A 30 10.24 7.51 54.86
C SER A 30 9.16 8.57 55.13
N SER A 31 8.49 8.30 56.24
CA SER A 31 7.61 9.14 57.05
C SER A 31 8.15 10.55 57.28
N HIS A 32 7.30 11.57 57.07
CA HIS A 32 6.74 12.50 58.10
C HIS A 32 5.75 13.48 57.43
N PRO A 33 4.74 14.00 58.16
CA PRO A 33 3.58 14.67 57.58
C PRO A 33 3.75 16.20 57.49
N CYS A 34 2.80 16.84 56.79
CA CYS A 34 2.54 18.29 56.67
C CYS A 34 3.10 18.96 55.40
N GLY A 35 2.24 19.02 54.37
CA GLY A 35 2.40 19.89 53.20
C GLY A 35 1.23 19.70 52.25
N GLY A 36 0.36 20.71 52.14
CA GLY A 36 -0.82 20.67 51.29
C GLY A 36 -0.46 20.39 49.83
N LEU A 37 -1.00 19.29 49.30
CA LEU A 37 -0.80 18.88 47.92
C LEU A 37 -1.73 19.71 47.01
N PHE A 38 -1.22 20.77 46.40
CA PHE A 38 -1.89 21.42 45.27
C PHE A 38 -1.74 20.52 44.04
N VAL A 39 -2.81 19.81 43.69
CA VAL A 39 -2.89 19.06 42.44
C VAL A 39 -3.17 20.05 41.32
N TYR A 40 -2.13 20.42 40.57
CA TYR A 40 -2.32 21.14 39.31
C TYR A 40 -2.91 20.17 38.28
N HIS A 41 -4.18 20.36 37.94
CA HIS A 41 -4.75 19.79 36.73
C HIS A 41 -4.10 20.50 35.54
N VAL A 42 -3.08 19.88 34.95
CA VAL A 42 -2.54 20.31 33.65
C VAL A 42 -3.43 19.68 32.59
N GLU A 43 -4.44 20.42 32.14
CA GLU A 43 -5.13 20.10 30.87
C GLU A 43 -4.11 20.30 29.74
N LEU A 44 -3.45 19.21 29.35
CA LEU A 44 -2.73 19.13 28.09
C LEU A 44 -3.75 19.20 26.96
N ALA A 45 -4.09 20.42 26.54
CA ALA A 45 -4.77 20.65 25.29
C ALA A 45 -3.86 20.15 24.16
N LEU A 46 -4.10 18.91 23.70
CA LEU A 46 -3.55 18.39 22.47
C LEU A 46 -4.14 19.22 21.34
N THR A 47 -3.50 20.32 21.00
CA THR A 47 -3.78 21.03 19.77
C THR A 47 -3.37 20.12 18.64
N GLU A 48 -4.35 19.50 17.99
CA GLU A 48 -4.17 18.74 16.76
C GLU A 48 -3.66 19.71 15.69
N ASN A 49 -2.35 19.92 15.62
CA ASN A 49 -1.74 20.57 14.48
C ASN A 49 -2.04 19.69 13.27
N PRO A 50 -2.82 20.16 12.28
CA PRO A 50 -3.08 19.37 11.09
C PRO A 50 -1.73 19.09 10.43
N MET A 51 -1.40 17.81 10.29
CA MET A 51 -0.16 17.42 9.63
C MET A 51 -0.09 18.08 8.24
N PRO A 52 1.08 18.60 7.82
CA PRO A 52 1.21 19.20 6.51
C PRO A 52 0.78 18.19 5.45
N LYS A 53 -0.19 18.59 4.61
CA LYS A 53 -0.71 17.74 3.53
C LYS A 53 0.44 17.24 2.67
N THR A 54 0.57 15.93 2.53
CA THR A 54 1.68 15.33 1.80
C THR A 54 1.47 15.56 0.30
N ASN A 55 2.48 16.09 -0.40
CA ASN A 55 2.37 16.34 -1.84
C ASN A 55 2.64 15.06 -2.66
N TYR A 56 1.68 14.12 -2.61
CA TYR A 56 1.74 12.87 -3.36
C TYR A 56 1.85 13.09 -4.87
N SER A 57 1.15 14.09 -5.42
CA SER A 57 1.17 14.39 -6.86
C SER A 57 2.58 14.65 -7.38
N LYS A 58 3.37 15.48 -6.69
CA LYS A 58 4.75 15.77 -7.09
C LYS A 58 5.66 14.54 -7.03
N ALA A 59 5.48 13.69 -6.02
CA ALA A 59 6.21 12.43 -5.91
C ALA A 59 5.86 11.46 -7.05
N ILE A 60 4.56 11.29 -7.34
CA ILE A 60 4.05 10.47 -8.45
C ILE A 60 4.62 10.96 -9.78
N GLU A 61 4.54 12.26 -10.07
CA GLU A 61 5.09 12.86 -11.30
C GLU A 61 6.59 12.61 -11.43
N SER A 62 7.34 12.75 -10.34
CA SER A 62 8.78 12.52 -10.31
C SER A 62 9.13 11.06 -10.62
N ILE A 63 8.41 10.10 -10.01
CA ILE A 63 8.62 8.67 -10.27
C ILE A 63 8.21 8.31 -11.69
N ILE A 64 7.10 8.85 -12.21
CA ILE A 64 6.69 8.62 -13.61
C ILE A 64 7.75 9.15 -14.58
N LYS A 65 8.26 10.37 -14.35
CA LYS A 65 9.32 10.96 -15.19
C LYS A 65 10.57 10.10 -15.16
N PHE A 66 11.03 9.72 -13.96
CA PHE A 66 12.18 8.85 -13.78
C PHE A 66 12.00 7.51 -14.49
N LYS A 67 10.85 6.88 -14.31
CA LYS A 67 10.51 5.61 -14.95
C LYS A 67 10.52 5.73 -16.48
N ARG A 68 9.92 6.78 -17.06
CA ARG A 68 9.93 7.01 -18.51
C ARG A 68 11.35 7.19 -19.06
N THR A 69 12.25 7.80 -18.28
CA THR A 69 13.66 7.89 -18.66
C THR A 69 14.33 6.52 -18.62
N LEU A 70 14.09 5.72 -17.57
CA LEU A 70 14.63 4.37 -17.48
C LEU A 70 14.14 3.45 -18.61
N ASP A 71 12.85 3.51 -18.97
CA ASP A 71 12.26 2.68 -20.02
C ASP A 71 12.94 2.87 -21.39
N LYS A 72 13.53 4.06 -21.63
CA LYS A 72 14.29 4.34 -22.86
C LYS A 72 15.66 3.65 -22.89
N ILE A 73 16.21 3.33 -21.72
CA ILE A 73 17.52 2.69 -21.55
C ILE A 73 17.34 1.18 -21.47
N ASP A 74 16.46 0.72 -20.59
CA ASP A 74 16.07 -0.68 -20.47
C ASP A 74 14.55 -0.76 -20.23
N PRO A 75 13.77 -1.28 -21.19
CA PRO A 75 12.32 -1.39 -21.06
C PRO A 75 11.90 -2.44 -20.01
N LYS A 76 12.83 -3.21 -19.43
CA LYS A 76 12.58 -4.10 -18.28
C LYS A 76 12.48 -3.27 -16.99
N ILE A 77 11.40 -2.51 -16.91
CA ILE A 77 10.95 -1.76 -15.73
C ILE A 77 11.19 -2.54 -14.44
N PRO A 78 11.82 -1.93 -13.42
CA PRO A 78 11.74 -2.45 -12.07
C PRO A 78 10.27 -2.47 -11.64
N ARG A 79 9.68 -3.66 -11.49
CA ARG A 79 8.29 -3.84 -11.05
C ARG A 79 7.96 -3.05 -9.77
N LYS A 80 8.98 -2.79 -8.96
CA LYS A 80 8.92 -1.96 -7.76
C LYS A 80 8.38 -0.55 -8.02
N LEU A 81 8.86 0.16 -9.05
CA LEU A 81 8.42 1.55 -9.31
C LEU A 81 6.93 1.64 -9.65
N VAL A 82 6.38 0.63 -10.33
CA VAL A 82 4.93 0.56 -10.61
C VAL A 82 4.17 0.34 -9.30
N GLY A 83 4.69 -0.50 -8.41
CA GLY A 83 4.16 -0.67 -7.06
C GLY A 83 4.12 0.66 -6.30
N ASP A 84 5.27 1.33 -6.22
CA ASP A 84 5.44 2.61 -5.51
C ASP A 84 4.45 3.68 -6.03
N ILE A 85 4.24 3.80 -7.34
CA ILE A 85 3.24 4.73 -7.91
C ILE A 85 1.82 4.40 -7.42
N GLY A 86 1.44 3.13 -7.44
CA GLY A 86 0.08 2.73 -7.02
C GLY A 86 -0.15 2.93 -5.53
N GLU A 87 0.86 2.69 -4.68
CA GLU A 87 0.80 2.98 -3.24
C GLU A 87 0.60 4.48 -2.98
N LEU A 88 1.35 5.35 -3.66
CA LEU A 88 1.20 6.80 -3.52
C LEU A 88 -0.20 7.29 -3.95
N TYR A 89 -0.76 6.72 -5.03
CA TYR A 89 -2.13 7.01 -5.42
C TYR A 89 -3.15 6.56 -4.36
N ALA A 90 -2.96 5.39 -3.75
CA ALA A 90 -3.83 4.92 -2.67
C ALA A 90 -3.73 5.81 -1.42
N LEU A 91 -2.51 6.20 -1.03
CA LEU A 91 -2.28 7.15 0.07
C LEU A 91 -2.99 8.48 -0.16
N GLN A 92 -2.91 9.01 -1.38
CA GLN A 92 -3.58 10.26 -1.77
C GLN A 92 -5.11 10.17 -1.60
N GLU A 93 -5.74 9.07 -2.00
CA GLU A 93 -7.19 8.89 -1.82
C GLU A 93 -7.56 8.72 -0.35
N LEU A 94 -6.77 7.98 0.43
CA LEU A 94 -7.00 7.79 1.86
C LEU A 94 -6.83 9.10 2.66
N GLU A 95 -5.88 9.96 2.28
CA GLU A 95 -5.68 11.28 2.90
C GLU A 95 -6.85 12.22 2.58
N LYS A 96 -7.39 12.21 1.35
CA LYS A 96 -8.59 12.98 0.99
C LYS A 96 -9.82 12.62 1.83
N MET A 97 -9.86 11.39 2.33
CA MET A 97 -10.92 10.89 3.20
C MET A 97 -10.68 11.15 4.68
N ASP A 98 -9.57 11.82 5.03
CA ASP A 98 -9.17 12.09 6.40
C ASP A 98 -9.06 10.79 7.24
N LEU A 99 -8.42 9.75 6.69
CA LEU A 99 -8.21 8.47 7.38
C LEU A 99 -6.84 8.33 8.05
N GLN A 100 -6.00 9.37 7.96
CA GLN A 100 -4.64 9.42 8.51
C GLN A 100 -3.79 8.20 8.12
N PRO A 101 -3.52 7.99 6.81
CA PRO A 101 -2.77 6.85 6.34
C PRO A 101 -1.27 6.95 6.67
N GLU A 102 -0.68 5.84 7.08
CA GLU A 102 0.75 5.68 7.34
C GLU A 102 1.36 4.55 6.52
N PRO A 103 2.35 4.82 5.67
CA PRO A 103 3.12 3.77 5.00
C PRO A 103 3.85 2.88 6.02
N LYS A 104 3.88 1.57 5.78
CA LYS A 104 4.67 0.61 6.55
C LYS A 104 5.75 -0.01 5.67
N GLY A 105 6.96 -0.14 6.21
CA GLY A 105 8.01 -0.94 5.59
C GLY A 105 7.64 -2.43 5.62
N GLY A 106 7.95 -3.16 4.54
CA GLY A 106 7.41 -4.47 4.14
C GLY A 106 7.55 -5.70 5.06
N GLN A 107 7.67 -5.52 6.38
CA GLN A 107 7.68 -6.60 7.37
C GLN A 107 6.28 -6.91 7.95
N GLY A 108 5.31 -5.98 7.83
CA GLY A 108 3.98 -6.12 8.45
C GLY A 108 2.97 -6.99 7.69
N GLY A 109 3.24 -7.29 6.41
CA GLY A 109 2.31 -8.03 5.56
C GLY A 109 1.11 -7.22 5.04
N TYR A 110 1.21 -5.90 5.14
CA TYR A 110 0.34 -4.88 4.57
C TYR A 110 1.18 -3.62 4.33
N ASP A 111 0.72 -2.72 3.46
CA ASP A 111 1.51 -1.57 3.01
C ASP A 111 1.14 -0.27 3.76
N ILE A 112 -0.12 -0.11 4.17
CA ILE A 112 -0.61 1.12 4.79
C ILE A 112 -1.42 0.81 6.06
N HIS A 113 -1.14 1.52 7.15
CA HIS A 113 -1.95 1.53 8.37
C HIS A 113 -2.80 2.81 8.44
N LEU A 114 -4.09 2.70 8.80
CA LEU A 114 -4.95 3.85 9.01
C LEU A 114 -5.05 4.15 10.50
N ARG A 115 -4.42 5.24 10.97
CA ARG A 115 -4.42 5.57 12.41
C ARG A 115 -5.82 5.82 12.95
N LYS A 116 -6.69 6.43 12.15
CA LYS A 116 -8.03 6.85 12.59
C LYS A 116 -8.93 5.70 13.02
N ASN A 117 -8.85 4.55 12.33
CA ASN A 117 -9.73 3.41 12.59
C ASN A 117 -8.98 2.07 12.71
N GLY A 118 -7.65 2.10 12.80
CA GLY A 118 -6.78 0.95 13.00
C GLY A 118 -6.71 -0.04 11.84
N LYS A 119 -7.33 0.26 10.69
CA LYS A 119 -7.39 -0.68 9.56
C LYS A 119 -6.05 -0.81 8.84
N ARG A 120 -5.82 -1.99 8.28
CA ARG A 120 -4.61 -2.36 7.53
C ARG A 120 -4.96 -2.57 6.07
N ILE A 121 -4.21 -1.93 5.18
CA ILE A 121 -4.44 -1.95 3.74
C ILE A 121 -3.23 -2.59 3.05
N GLU A 122 -3.51 -3.58 2.22
CA GLU A 122 -2.57 -4.10 1.21
C GLU A 122 -2.86 -3.41 -0.12
N VAL A 123 -1.83 -2.91 -0.79
CA VAL A 123 -1.92 -2.30 -2.12
C VAL A 123 -1.30 -3.23 -3.15
N ARG A 124 -2.06 -3.52 -4.21
CA ARG A 124 -1.55 -4.29 -5.36
C ARG A 124 -1.72 -3.47 -6.62
N THR A 125 -0.62 -3.24 -7.33
CA THR A 125 -0.63 -2.44 -8.56
C THR A 125 -0.45 -3.32 -9.79
N SER A 126 -1.21 -3.03 -10.84
CA SER A 126 -1.07 -3.70 -12.14
C SER A 126 -1.16 -2.69 -13.27
N LEU A 127 -0.34 -2.86 -14.29
CA LEU A 127 -0.47 -2.14 -15.56
C LEU A 127 -1.43 -2.86 -16.48
N LEU A 128 -2.18 -2.11 -17.27
CA LEU A 128 -3.02 -2.66 -18.32
C LEU A 128 -2.15 -3.31 -19.41
N LYS A 129 -2.18 -4.63 -19.51
CA LYS A 129 -1.27 -5.37 -20.39
C LYS A 129 -1.88 -6.70 -20.83
N ASN A 130 -1.20 -7.34 -21.77
CA ASN A 130 -1.38 -8.76 -22.08
C ASN A 130 -0.21 -9.52 -21.44
N GLU A 131 -0.50 -10.46 -20.54
CA GLU A 131 0.54 -11.28 -19.89
C GLU A 131 0.76 -12.64 -20.58
N GLY A 132 0.18 -12.85 -21.76
CA GLY A 132 0.24 -14.12 -22.48
C GLY A 132 -0.49 -15.26 -21.77
N VAL A 133 -1.47 -14.93 -20.93
CA VAL A 133 -2.34 -15.91 -20.25
C VAL A 133 -3.50 -16.34 -21.16
N TYR A 134 -3.95 -15.44 -22.02
CA TYR A 134 -4.88 -15.72 -23.11
C TYR A 134 -4.08 -15.73 -24.42
N SER A 135 -4.42 -16.64 -25.34
CA SER A 135 -3.73 -16.76 -26.64
C SER A 135 -3.91 -15.54 -27.54
N ASP A 136 -5.05 -14.86 -27.43
CA ASP A 136 -5.33 -13.61 -28.15
C ASP A 136 -4.59 -12.43 -27.52
N LYS A 137 -3.68 -11.82 -28.30
CA LYS A 137 -2.85 -10.67 -27.90
C LYS A 137 -3.64 -9.38 -27.70
N THR A 138 -4.86 -9.29 -28.23
CA THR A 138 -5.74 -8.11 -28.11
C THR A 138 -6.43 -8.05 -26.75
N ILE A 139 -6.40 -9.14 -25.97
CA ILE A 139 -7.00 -9.18 -24.64
C ILE A 139 -6.04 -8.51 -23.65
N ARG A 140 -6.44 -7.35 -23.15
CA ARG A 140 -5.73 -6.61 -22.10
C ARG A 140 -6.54 -6.60 -20.81
N PHE A 141 -5.83 -6.72 -19.70
CA PHE A 141 -6.41 -6.71 -18.37
C PHE A 141 -5.42 -6.16 -17.34
N TRP A 142 -5.97 -5.71 -16.22
CA TRP A 142 -5.23 -5.58 -14.97
C TRP A 142 -5.30 -6.90 -14.22
N GLY A 143 -4.15 -7.43 -13.83
CA GLY A 143 -4.05 -8.70 -13.10
C GLY A 143 -3.34 -8.51 -11.77
N TRP A 144 -3.96 -8.95 -10.68
CA TRP A 144 -3.37 -8.94 -9.34
C TRP A 144 -3.41 -10.34 -8.73
N ARG A 145 -2.27 -10.79 -8.19
CA ARG A 145 -2.19 -11.99 -7.37
C ARG A 145 -2.72 -11.67 -5.96
N VAL A 146 -3.67 -12.45 -5.49
CA VAL A 146 -4.19 -12.38 -4.11
C VAL A 146 -3.46 -13.36 -3.20
N GLU A 147 -3.26 -14.59 -3.65
CA GLU A 147 -2.63 -15.65 -2.85
C GLU A 147 -1.70 -16.51 -3.73
N GLY A 148 -0.50 -16.79 -3.21
CA GLY A 148 0.41 -17.79 -3.79
C GLY A 148 0.12 -19.20 -3.28
N ARG A 149 0.46 -20.24 -4.05
CA ARG A 149 0.21 -21.65 -3.64
C ARG A 149 0.93 -22.04 -2.35
N ASN A 150 2.14 -21.52 -2.15
CA ASN A 150 2.99 -21.84 -1.01
C ASN A 150 2.83 -20.85 0.17
N GLN A 151 1.85 -19.94 0.09
CA GLN A 151 1.65 -18.92 1.12
C GLN A 151 0.81 -19.49 2.27
N LYS A 152 1.30 -19.38 3.51
CA LYS A 152 0.46 -19.65 4.69
C LYS A 152 -0.60 -18.57 4.80
N ARG A 153 -1.87 -18.99 4.77
CA ARG A 153 -3.01 -18.08 4.91
C ARG A 153 -2.93 -17.38 6.27
N SER A 154 -2.91 -16.06 6.23
CA SER A 154 -2.88 -15.19 7.41
C SER A 154 -3.62 -13.90 7.10
N GLU A 155 -4.45 -13.44 8.03
CA GLU A 155 -5.21 -12.18 7.93
C GLU A 155 -4.31 -11.00 8.27
N LYS A 156 -3.38 -10.70 7.36
CA LYS A 156 -2.35 -9.66 7.52
C LYS A 156 -2.88 -8.25 7.24
N PHE A 157 -3.96 -8.13 6.48
CA PHE A 157 -4.62 -6.88 6.13
C PHE A 157 -6.13 -7.03 6.23
N ASP A 158 -6.83 -5.91 6.37
CA ASP A 158 -8.29 -5.85 6.45
C ASP A 158 -8.91 -5.58 5.07
N TYR A 159 -8.22 -4.79 4.24
CA TYR A 159 -8.63 -4.50 2.86
C TYR A 159 -7.48 -4.65 1.87
N LEU A 160 -7.83 -5.08 0.66
CA LEU A 160 -6.98 -5.06 -0.53
C LEU A 160 -7.45 -3.92 -1.44
N VAL A 161 -6.54 -2.99 -1.73
CA VAL A 161 -6.72 -1.95 -2.75
C VAL A 161 -5.97 -2.39 -4.00
N ALA A 162 -6.72 -2.80 -5.02
CA ALA A 162 -6.18 -3.14 -6.33
C ALA A 162 -6.16 -1.91 -7.23
N VAL A 163 -4.96 -1.43 -7.54
CA VAL A 163 -4.72 -0.23 -8.34
C VAL A 163 -4.41 -0.65 -9.79
N GLY A 164 -5.26 -0.22 -10.71
CA GLY A 164 -5.11 -0.43 -12.15
C GLY A 164 -4.57 0.82 -12.82
N LEU A 165 -3.39 0.71 -13.44
CA LEU A 165 -2.73 1.81 -14.15
C LEU A 165 -2.74 1.58 -15.66
N ASN A 166 -2.92 2.66 -16.41
CA ASN A 166 -2.69 2.65 -17.86
C ASN A 166 -1.21 2.87 -18.17
N GLY A 167 -0.82 2.72 -19.44
CA GLY A 167 0.58 2.86 -19.87
C GLY A 167 1.17 4.25 -19.64
N ASP A 168 0.34 5.28 -19.53
CA ASP A 168 0.71 6.66 -19.25
C ASP A 168 0.75 7.00 -17.75
N PHE A 169 0.34 6.05 -16.89
CA PHE A 169 0.20 6.19 -15.43
C PHE A 169 -0.85 7.24 -15.00
N SER A 170 -1.68 7.73 -15.92
CA SER A 170 -2.73 8.69 -15.60
C SER A 170 -4.04 7.98 -15.24
N LYS A 171 -4.90 8.68 -14.49
CA LYS A 171 -6.27 8.24 -14.15
C LYS A 171 -6.29 6.81 -13.58
N PRO A 172 -5.66 6.59 -12.41
CA PRO A 172 -5.67 5.28 -11.77
C PRO A 172 -7.11 4.80 -11.54
N LYS A 173 -7.34 3.50 -11.69
CA LYS A 173 -8.59 2.85 -11.30
C LYS A 173 -8.39 2.13 -9.99
N PHE A 174 -9.28 2.33 -9.02
CA PHE A 174 -9.19 1.66 -7.73
C PHE A 174 -10.32 0.64 -7.58
N TYR A 175 -9.96 -0.55 -7.12
CA TYR A 175 -10.92 -1.57 -6.72
C TYR A 175 -10.66 -1.96 -5.27
N VAL A 176 -11.67 -1.78 -4.44
CA VAL A 176 -11.55 -1.95 -2.99
C VAL A 176 -12.28 -3.21 -2.54
N PHE A 177 -11.53 -4.14 -1.98
CA PHE A 177 -12.04 -5.42 -1.49
C PHE A 177 -11.73 -5.55 0.00
N SER A 178 -12.71 -5.99 0.79
CA SER A 178 -12.41 -6.55 2.11
C SER A 178 -11.56 -7.81 1.96
N TYR A 179 -10.85 -8.20 3.02
CA TYR A 179 -10.11 -9.47 3.05
C TYR A 179 -10.98 -10.65 2.60
N LYS A 180 -12.21 -10.74 3.12
CA LYS A 180 -13.15 -11.81 2.76
C LYS A 180 -13.49 -11.81 1.27
N GLU A 181 -13.80 -10.64 0.69
CA GLU A 181 -14.06 -10.50 -0.75
C GLU A 181 -12.85 -10.92 -1.58
N ALA A 182 -11.66 -10.42 -1.26
CA ALA A 182 -10.43 -10.72 -1.99
C ALA A 182 -10.12 -12.23 -2.00
N PHE A 183 -10.35 -12.94 -0.90
CA PHE A 183 -10.09 -14.39 -0.81
C PHE A 183 -11.25 -15.25 -1.33
N SER A 184 -12.45 -14.68 -1.52
CA SER A 184 -13.62 -15.35 -2.12
C SER A 184 -13.51 -15.56 -3.63
N VAL A 185 -12.46 -15.03 -4.27
CA VAL A 185 -12.24 -15.11 -5.72
C VAL A 185 -12.17 -16.53 -6.28
N GLY A 186 -11.93 -17.53 -5.43
CA GLY A 186 -11.77 -18.93 -5.85
C GLY A 186 -10.34 -19.25 -6.30
N ASP A 187 -10.01 -20.54 -6.29
CA ASP A 187 -8.70 -21.00 -6.74
C ASP A 187 -8.68 -21.13 -8.27
N VAL A 188 -7.52 -20.87 -8.86
CA VAL A 188 -7.30 -21.01 -10.31
C VAL A 188 -6.04 -21.83 -10.58
N ALA A 189 -6.05 -22.58 -11.67
CA ALA A 189 -4.86 -23.17 -12.25
C ALA A 189 -4.41 -22.32 -13.45
N MET A 190 -3.22 -21.72 -13.35
CA MET A 190 -2.64 -20.92 -14.42
C MET A 190 -1.39 -21.60 -14.95
N GLY A 191 -1.40 -22.02 -16.22
CA GLY A 191 -0.26 -22.71 -16.82
C GLY A 191 1.04 -21.92 -16.76
N ARG A 192 1.00 -20.63 -17.14
CA ARG A 192 2.17 -19.74 -17.12
C ARG A 192 2.63 -19.32 -15.71
N PHE A 193 1.71 -19.26 -14.76
CA PHE A 193 1.95 -18.73 -13.43
C PHE A 193 1.58 -19.76 -12.36
N THR A 194 2.36 -20.84 -12.31
CA THR A 194 2.08 -22.02 -11.47
C THR A 194 1.97 -21.70 -9.98
N ASN A 195 2.72 -20.73 -9.47
CA ASN A 195 2.66 -20.32 -8.06
C ASN A 195 1.45 -19.41 -7.72
N VAL A 196 0.60 -19.05 -8.68
CA VAL A 196 -0.63 -18.29 -8.40
C VAL A 196 -1.74 -19.26 -8.02
N LYS A 197 -2.33 -19.05 -6.84
CA LYS A 197 -3.50 -19.80 -6.35
C LYS A 197 -4.78 -18.99 -6.53
N LYS A 198 -4.77 -17.74 -6.10
CA LYS A 198 -5.89 -16.79 -6.21
C LYS A 198 -5.44 -15.53 -6.92
N LYS A 199 -6.30 -15.01 -7.79
CA LYS A 199 -6.04 -13.78 -8.55
C LYS A 199 -7.34 -13.05 -8.88
N ILE A 200 -7.17 -11.81 -9.33
CA ILE A 200 -8.23 -10.98 -9.88
C ILE A 200 -7.74 -10.43 -11.22
N HIS A 201 -8.49 -10.69 -12.29
CA HIS A 201 -8.35 -10.11 -13.62
C HIS A 201 -9.54 -9.19 -13.89
N LEU A 202 -9.25 -7.92 -14.19
CA LEU A 202 -10.24 -6.96 -14.67
C LEU A 202 -9.88 -6.51 -16.07
N PHE A 203 -10.78 -6.76 -17.01
CA PHE A 203 -10.53 -6.49 -18.43
C PHE A 203 -10.73 -5.02 -18.75
N GLU A 204 -10.03 -4.56 -19.79
CA GLU A 204 -10.10 -3.17 -20.25
C GLU A 204 -11.54 -2.71 -20.52
N ASN A 205 -12.33 -3.60 -21.13
CA ASN A 205 -13.70 -3.35 -21.54
C ASN A 205 -14.50 -4.67 -21.67
N ALA A 206 -15.81 -4.55 -21.86
CA ALA A 206 -16.71 -5.69 -21.98
C ALA A 206 -16.38 -6.60 -23.18
N ALA A 207 -15.85 -6.06 -24.27
CA ALA A 207 -15.45 -6.86 -25.44
C ALA A 207 -14.25 -7.75 -25.12
N ALA A 208 -13.22 -7.22 -24.46
CA ALA A 208 -12.06 -7.98 -23.99
C ALA A 208 -12.49 -9.06 -22.99
N TYR A 209 -13.39 -8.75 -22.06
CA TYR A 209 -13.96 -9.72 -21.12
C TYR A 209 -14.69 -10.86 -21.86
N LYS A 210 -15.61 -10.55 -22.79
CA LYS A 210 -16.36 -11.55 -23.55
C LYS A 210 -15.42 -12.47 -24.35
N LYS A 211 -14.39 -11.91 -24.99
CA LYS A 211 -13.37 -12.68 -25.71
C LYS A 211 -12.60 -13.61 -24.76
N ALA A 212 -12.14 -13.09 -23.63
CA ALA A 212 -11.40 -13.88 -22.64
C ALA A 212 -12.24 -15.04 -22.08
N LEU A 213 -13.53 -14.78 -21.83
CA LEU A 213 -14.49 -15.77 -21.36
C LEU A 213 -14.70 -16.91 -22.37
N LYS A 214 -14.76 -16.58 -23.67
CA LYS A 214 -14.88 -17.57 -24.75
C LYS A 214 -13.62 -18.43 -24.89
N LEU A 215 -12.44 -17.83 -24.75
CA LEU A 215 -11.16 -18.52 -24.95
C LEU A 215 -10.76 -19.42 -23.77
N ASN A 216 -10.97 -18.96 -22.54
CA ASN A 216 -10.61 -19.73 -21.36
C ASN A 216 -11.60 -19.46 -20.20
N PRO A 217 -12.78 -20.08 -20.22
CA PRO A 217 -13.82 -19.84 -19.22
C PRO A 217 -13.42 -20.26 -17.80
N ASN A 218 -12.59 -21.29 -17.67
CA ASN A 218 -12.16 -21.83 -16.37
C ASN A 218 -11.15 -20.95 -15.66
N LEU A 219 -10.45 -20.09 -16.41
CA LEU A 219 -9.50 -19.13 -15.87
C LEU A 219 -10.20 -17.91 -15.25
N ILE A 220 -11.47 -17.65 -15.59
CA ILE A 220 -12.23 -16.53 -15.05
C ILE A 220 -13.25 -17.07 -14.05
N THR A 221 -12.97 -16.83 -12.77
CA THR A 221 -13.76 -17.40 -11.67
C THR A 221 -15.16 -16.77 -11.60
N PRO A 222 -16.14 -17.41 -10.94
CA PRO A 222 -17.48 -16.85 -10.76
C PRO A 222 -17.47 -15.46 -10.11
N PHE A 223 -16.55 -15.21 -9.18
CA PHE A 223 -16.40 -13.89 -8.55
C PHE A 223 -15.87 -12.85 -9.54
N GLU A 224 -14.86 -13.18 -10.35
CA GLU A 224 -14.35 -12.28 -11.38
C GLU A 224 -15.39 -11.96 -12.45
N ARG A 225 -16.26 -12.93 -12.80
CA ARG A 225 -17.39 -12.69 -13.71
C ARG A 225 -18.31 -11.60 -13.14
N LYS A 226 -18.65 -11.66 -11.85
CA LYS A 226 -19.46 -10.63 -11.18
C LYS A 226 -18.81 -9.25 -11.25
N ILE A 227 -17.50 -9.15 -10.96
CA ILE A 227 -16.81 -7.84 -10.98
C ILE A 227 -16.70 -7.28 -12.41
N ASN A 228 -16.44 -8.13 -13.41
CA ASN A 228 -16.32 -7.66 -14.79
C ASN A 228 -17.67 -7.33 -15.45
N GLN A 229 -18.77 -7.90 -14.96
CA GLN A 229 -20.13 -7.58 -15.40
C GLN A 229 -20.67 -6.30 -14.75
N ASP A 230 -20.28 -6.04 -13.50
CA ASP A 230 -20.68 -4.85 -12.74
C ASP A 230 -19.46 -4.21 -12.03
N PRO A 231 -18.54 -3.57 -12.78
CA PRO A 231 -17.40 -2.90 -12.19
C PRO A 231 -17.78 -1.80 -11.17
N PRO A 232 -18.82 -0.96 -11.38
CA PRO A 232 -19.21 0.08 -10.44
C PRO A 232 -19.54 -0.41 -9.02
N ARG A 233 -19.84 -1.69 -8.83
CA ARG A 233 -20.04 -2.27 -7.49
C ARG A 233 -18.76 -2.39 -6.67
N PHE A 234 -17.59 -2.41 -7.32
CA PHE A 234 -16.29 -2.60 -6.68
C PHE A 234 -15.33 -1.43 -6.91
N ALA A 235 -15.49 -0.73 -8.03
CA ALA A 235 -14.70 0.45 -8.38
C ALA A 235 -14.96 1.60 -7.41
N ASP A 236 -13.88 2.23 -6.95
CA ASP A 236 -13.87 3.42 -6.09
C ASP A 236 -14.74 3.30 -4.83
N LYS A 237 -14.92 2.07 -4.32
CA LYS A 237 -15.68 1.78 -3.09
C LYS A 237 -14.88 2.04 -1.82
N TRP A 238 -14.27 3.21 -1.76
CA TRP A 238 -13.51 3.69 -0.62
C TRP A 238 -14.34 3.78 0.67
N SER A 239 -15.66 4.01 0.56
CA SER A 239 -16.58 4.01 1.70
C SER A 239 -16.58 2.71 2.51
N LYS A 240 -16.13 1.58 1.93
CA LYS A 240 -15.96 0.31 2.65
C LYS A 240 -14.94 0.36 3.79
N ILE A 241 -13.99 1.30 3.70
CA ILE A 241 -12.84 1.42 4.62
C ILE A 241 -13.15 2.34 5.80
N LYS A 242 -14.18 3.18 5.70
CA LYS A 242 -14.58 4.10 6.77
C LYS A 242 -15.02 3.35 8.03
#